data_AF-A0A7Y1XPL5-F1
#
_entry.id   AF-A0A7Y1XPL5-F1
#
_cell.length_a   1.000
_cell.length_b   1.000
_cell.length_c   1.000
_cell.angle_alpha   90.00
_cell.angle_beta   90.00
_cell.angle_gamma   90.00
#
_symmetry.space_group_name_H-M   'P 1'
#
loop_
_entity.id
_entity.type
_entity.pdbx_description
1 polymer ?
#
loop_
_entity_poly.entity_id
_entity_poly.type
_entity_poly.pdbx_seq_one_letter_code
_entity_poly.pdbx_strand_id
1 'polypeptide(L)'
;MTESPPETAPPAPESAPTASRTKRRWPRRVLISLVAFILVAVSLGSATAFWSSRRPFPQTSGELRLPGLDSEVEILRDGFGVPHIYASTTH
;
A
#
# COMPACT_ATOMS: atom_id res chain seq x y z
N MET A 1 -42.60 -38.62 70.64
CA MET A 1 -42.67 -38.69 69.16
C MET A 1 -42.59 -37.26 68.64
N THR A 2 -41.77 -36.81 67.70
CA THR A 2 -40.50 -37.19 67.08
C THR A 2 -40.14 -35.94 66.26
N GLU A 3 -38.86 -35.58 66.20
CA GLU A 3 -38.21 -34.68 65.21
C GLU A 3 -38.41 -33.14 65.24
N SER A 4 -37.25 -32.48 65.22
CA SER A 4 -36.90 -31.18 64.65
C SER A 4 -36.22 -31.45 63.28
N PRO A 5 -35.76 -30.46 62.47
CA PRO A 5 -36.19 -29.10 62.10
C PRO A 5 -36.07 -28.96 60.52
N PRO A 6 -35.73 -27.86 59.80
CA PRO A 6 -35.46 -26.46 60.16
C PRO A 6 -36.01 -25.37 59.20
N GLU A 7 -35.89 -24.11 59.66
CA GLU A 7 -35.41 -22.93 58.91
C GLU A 7 -35.99 -22.60 57.52
N THR A 8 -36.63 -21.42 57.42
CA THR A 8 -36.47 -20.48 56.29
C THR A 8 -37.02 -19.11 56.71
N ALA A 9 -36.14 -18.12 56.92
CA ALA A 9 -36.51 -16.71 56.91
C ALA A 9 -36.06 -16.09 55.58
N PRO A 10 -36.91 -15.31 54.86
CA PRO A 10 -36.60 -14.69 53.57
C PRO A 10 -36.05 -13.26 53.76
N PRO A 11 -35.36 -12.67 52.75
CA PRO A 11 -36.09 -11.70 51.92
C PRO A 11 -35.61 -11.57 50.44
N ALA A 12 -36.61 -11.44 49.55
CA ALA A 12 -36.71 -10.51 48.40
C ALA A 12 -35.63 -10.48 47.28
N PRO A 13 -35.99 -9.99 46.07
CA PRO A 13 -35.47 -10.51 44.80
C PRO A 13 -34.15 -9.85 44.38
N GLU A 14 -33.08 -10.64 44.37
CA GLU A 14 -31.79 -10.19 43.84
C GLU A 14 -31.75 -10.43 42.33
N SER A 15 -32.05 -9.35 41.60
CA SER A 15 -31.82 -9.18 40.18
C SER A 15 -30.38 -9.60 39.82
N ALA A 16 -30.19 -10.79 39.25
CA ALA A 16 -28.90 -11.16 38.67
C ALA A 16 -28.79 -10.56 37.25
N PRO A 17 -27.89 -9.60 37.00
CA PRO A 17 -27.64 -9.11 35.66
C PRO A 17 -26.80 -10.13 34.86
N THR A 18 -27.24 -10.37 33.62
CA THR A 18 -26.42 -10.27 32.40
C THR A 18 -25.18 -11.15 32.24
N ALA A 19 -25.17 -12.02 31.21
CA ALA A 19 -23.96 -12.25 30.40
C ALA A 19 -24.29 -12.85 29.02
N SER A 20 -24.58 -12.01 28.03
CA SER A 20 -24.56 -12.43 26.62
C SER A 20 -23.12 -12.67 26.19
N ARG A 21 -22.76 -13.93 25.87
CA ARG A 21 -21.40 -14.27 25.40
C ARG A 21 -21.25 -13.86 23.93
N THR A 22 -20.68 -12.68 23.73
CA THR A 22 -20.57 -11.96 22.46
C THR A 22 -19.83 -12.73 21.35
N LYS A 23 -20.29 -12.55 20.11
CA LYS A 23 -19.88 -13.22 18.86
C LYS A 23 -18.37 -13.18 18.58
N ARG A 24 -17.68 -14.27 18.88
CA ARG A 24 -16.26 -14.56 18.56
C ARG A 24 -15.96 -14.81 17.05
N ARG A 25 -16.76 -14.27 16.13
CA ARG A 25 -16.60 -14.52 14.67
C ARG A 25 -16.18 -13.28 13.87
N TRP A 26 -16.31 -12.09 14.45
CA TRP A 26 -15.92 -10.82 13.84
C TRP A 26 -14.41 -10.55 13.74
N PRO A 27 -13.55 -10.87 14.74
CA PRO A 27 -12.14 -10.49 14.64
C PRO A 27 -11.40 -11.26 13.55
N ARG A 28 -11.85 -12.48 13.23
CA ARG A 28 -11.30 -13.26 12.11
C ARG A 28 -11.56 -12.62 10.75
N ARG A 29 -12.76 -12.07 10.53
CA ARG A 29 -13.09 -11.40 9.26
C ARG A 29 -12.28 -10.12 9.10
N VAL A 30 -12.17 -9.32 10.17
CA VAL A 30 -11.34 -8.11 10.18
C VAL A 30 -9.87 -8.45 9.90
N LEU A 31 -9.33 -9.50 10.53
CA LEU A 31 -7.96 -9.93 10.28
C LEU A 31 -7.74 -10.40 8.84
N ILE A 32 -8.66 -11.20 8.28
CA ILE A 32 -8.57 -11.66 6.89
C ILE A 32 -8.64 -10.48 5.92
N SER A 33 -9.57 -9.53 6.15
CA SER A 33 -9.67 -8.32 5.33
C SER A 33 -8.41 -7.47 5.40
N LEU A 34 -7.79 -7.34 6.59
CA LEU A 34 -6.54 -6.61 6.77
C LEU A 34 -5.39 -7.28 6.01
N VAL A 35 -5.24 -8.60 6.13
CA VAL A 35 -4.20 -9.36 5.41
C VAL A 35 -4.40 -9.25 3.90
N ALA A 36 -5.63 -9.41 3.41
CA ALA A 36 -5.96 -9.26 2.00
C ALA A 36 -5.63 -7.85 1.49
N PHE A 37 -5.95 -6.81 2.26
CA PHE A 37 -5.62 -5.44 1.92
C PHE A 37 -4.10 -5.21 1.82
N ILE A 38 -3.33 -5.71 2.79
CA ILE A 38 -1.86 -5.62 2.77
C ILE A 38 -1.29 -6.32 1.53
N LEU A 39 -1.77 -7.52 1.22
CA LEU A 39 -1.32 -8.27 0.04
C LEU A 39 -1.59 -7.49 -1.26
N VAL A 40 -2.78 -6.89 -1.39
CA VAL A 40 -3.12 -6.05 -2.55
C VAL A 40 -2.21 -4.84 -2.63
N ALA A 41 -2.00 -4.13 -1.51
CA ALA A 41 -1.14 -2.94 -1.47
C ALA A 41 0.31 -3.26 -1.87
N VAL A 42 0.87 -4.36 -1.33
CA VAL A 42 2.24 -4.81 -1.65
C VAL A 42 2.35 -5.22 -3.12
N SER A 43 1.36 -5.94 -3.65
CA SER A 43 1.33 -6.36 -5.04
C SER A 43 1.30 -5.17 -5.99
N LEU A 44 0.45 -4.18 -5.70
CA LEU A 44 0.32 -2.97 -6.51
C LEU A 44 1.58 -2.10 -6.44
N GLY A 45 2.17 -1.93 -5.25
CA GLY A 45 3.43 -1.22 -5.08
C GLY A 45 4.59 -1.89 -5.81
N SER A 46 4.68 -3.22 -5.75
CA SER A 46 5.72 -3.98 -6.45
C SER A 46 5.57 -3.89 -7.97
N ALA A 47 4.35 -4.06 -8.49
CA ALA A 47 4.07 -3.98 -9.93
C ALA A 47 4.39 -2.58 -10.50
N THR A 48 3.99 -1.52 -9.80
CA THR A 48 4.25 -0.14 -10.22
C THR A 48 5.74 0.20 -10.23
N ALA A 49 6.47 -0.18 -9.17
CA ALA A 49 7.93 -0.01 -9.12
C ALA A 49 8.63 -0.76 -10.27
N PHE A 50 8.25 -2.03 -10.46
CA PHE A 50 8.80 -2.90 -11.50
C PHE A 50 8.56 -2.38 -12.92
N TRP A 51 7.35 -1.85 -13.19
CA TRP A 51 7.00 -1.28 -14.48
C TRP A 51 7.69 0.06 -14.73
N SER A 52 7.84 0.90 -13.69
CA SER A 52 8.55 2.17 -13.79
C SER A 52 10.03 1.97 -14.13
N SER A 53 10.69 0.98 -13.53
CA SER A 53 12.09 0.65 -13.83
C SER A 53 12.33 0.07 -15.22
N ARG A 54 11.27 -0.43 -15.88
CA ARG A 54 11.37 -1.03 -17.23
C ARG A 54 11.10 -0.05 -18.35
N ARG A 55 10.84 1.21 -18.03
CA ARG A 55 10.84 2.25 -19.05
C ARG A 55 12.27 2.40 -19.54
N PRO A 56 12.52 2.28 -20.86
CA PRO A 56 13.85 2.52 -21.38
C PRO A 56 14.25 3.93 -20.97
N PHE A 57 15.44 4.05 -20.39
CA PHE A 57 16.01 5.38 -20.14
C PHE A 57 16.15 6.09 -21.48
N PRO A 58 15.93 7.42 -21.52
CA PRO A 58 16.19 8.17 -22.74
C PRO A 58 17.64 7.92 -23.18
N GLN A 59 17.86 7.73 -24.48
CA GLN A 59 19.21 7.64 -25.02
C GLN A 59 19.87 9.03 -24.88
N THR A 60 20.94 9.12 -24.11
CA THR A 60 21.63 10.37 -23.78
C THR A 60 23.03 10.48 -24.38
N SER A 61 23.47 9.47 -25.11
CA SER A 61 24.80 9.38 -25.72
C SER A 61 24.74 8.65 -27.06
N GLY A 62 25.81 8.78 -27.83
CA GLY A 62 25.95 8.24 -29.17
C GLY A 62 25.50 9.23 -30.24
N GLU A 63 25.52 8.76 -31.49
CA GLU A 63 25.17 9.54 -32.66
C GLU A 63 23.81 9.10 -33.21
N LEU A 64 23.00 10.07 -33.61
CA LEU A 64 21.71 9.83 -34.26
C LEU A 64 21.62 10.67 -35.53
N ARG A 65 21.36 10.02 -36.66
CA ARG A 65 21.14 10.70 -37.94
C ARG A 65 19.69 11.14 -38.04
N LEU A 66 19.48 12.46 -38.07
CA LEU A 66 18.17 13.08 -38.19
C LEU A 66 18.03 13.73 -39.57
N PRO A 67 16.91 13.48 -40.29
CA PRO A 67 16.63 14.23 -41.51
C PRO A 67 16.34 15.70 -41.17
N GLY A 68 16.83 16.62 -42.00
CA GLY A 68 16.55 18.05 -41.89
C GLY A 68 17.54 18.85 -41.05
N LEU A 69 18.66 18.24 -40.60
CA LEU A 69 19.80 18.99 -40.09
C LEU A 69 20.69 19.44 -41.25
N ASP A 70 20.92 20.75 -41.38
CA ASP A 70 21.83 21.31 -42.39
C ASP A 70 23.30 21.03 -42.04
N SER A 71 23.60 20.80 -40.75
CA SER A 71 24.95 20.53 -40.24
C SER A 71 24.94 19.67 -38.97
N GLU A 72 26.13 19.24 -38.52
CA GLU A 72 26.27 18.47 -37.28
C GLU A 72 25.87 19.30 -36.06
N VAL A 73 25.19 18.67 -35.11
CA VAL A 73 24.75 19.27 -33.84
C VAL A 73 25.31 18.45 -32.68
N GLU A 74 26.06 19.12 -31.82
CA GLU A 74 26.65 18.53 -30.62
C GLU A 74 25.80 18.85 -29.40
N ILE A 75 25.48 17.83 -28.58
CA ILE A 75 24.70 17.98 -27.35
C ILE A 75 25.57 17.56 -26.16
N LEU A 76 25.97 18.53 -25.34
CA LEU A 76 26.74 18.29 -24.12
C LEU A 76 25.84 18.45 -22.90
N ARG A 77 25.97 17.54 -21.93
CA ARG A 77 25.23 17.64 -20.66
C ARG A 77 26.18 18.02 -19.54
N ASP A 78 25.77 18.98 -18.72
CA ASP A 78 26.51 19.35 -17.52
C ASP A 78 26.35 18.31 -16.40
N GLY A 79 26.99 18.57 -15.24
CA GLY A 79 26.90 17.71 -14.06
C GLY A 79 25.50 17.62 -13.44
N PHE A 80 24.58 18.53 -13.79
CA PHE A 80 23.18 18.53 -13.37
C PHE A 80 22.24 17.91 -14.41
N GLY A 81 22.76 17.49 -15.56
CA GLY A 81 22.00 16.89 -16.66
C GLY A 81 21.32 17.91 -17.58
N VAL A 82 21.65 19.19 -17.49
CA VAL A 82 21.14 20.26 -18.37
C VAL A 82 21.81 20.13 -19.75
N PRO A 83 21.04 20.03 -20.85
CA PRO A 83 21.61 19.95 -22.20
C PRO A 83 22.01 21.32 -22.74
N HIS A 84 23.25 21.42 -23.22
CA HIS A 84 23.80 22.50 -24.01
C HIS A 84 23.89 22.05 -25.48
N ILE A 85 23.31 22.84 -26.38
CA ILE A 85 23.20 22.51 -27.81
C ILE A 85 24.13 23.43 -28.60
N TYR A 86 25.04 22.84 -29.36
CA TYR A 86 25.96 23.55 -30.24
C TYR A 86 25.64 23.17 -31.69
N ALA A 87 25.30 24.18 -32.48
CA ALA A 87 24.97 24.03 -33.90
C ALA A 87 25.62 25.17 -34.70
N SER A 88 26.06 24.86 -35.92
CA SER A 88 26.61 25.86 -36.84
C SER A 88 25.54 26.60 -37.65
N THR A 89 24.32 26.07 -37.69
CA THR A 89 23.18 26.62 -38.43
C THR A 89 21.98 26.81 -37.50
N THR A 90 21.08 27.73 -37.86
CA THR A 90 19.84 27.98 -37.10
C THR A 90 18.76 26.94 -37.38
N HIS A 91 18.90 26.18 -38.47
CA HIS A 91 17.97 25.17 -38.93
C HIS A 91 18.71 23.98 -39.54
#